data_AF-A0A238YGV3-F1
#
_entry.id   AF-A0A238YGV3-F1
#
_cell.length_a   1.000
_cell.length_b   1.000
_cell.length_c   1.000
_cell.angle_alpha   90.00
_cell.angle_beta   90.00
_cell.angle_gamma   90.00
#
_symmetry.space_group_name_H-M   'P 1'
#
loop_
_entity.id
_entity.type
_entity.pdbx_description
1 polymer ?
#
loop_
_entity_poly.entity_id
_entity_poly.type
_entity_poly.pdbx_seq_one_letter_code
_entity_poly.pdbx_strand_id
1 'polypeptide(L)'
;MELCMTITGRCCDLALHPVSFSTAQKVREEGRGIYKTKYLEWWRKGNTCTCGMKLGEDSMVEVTVDGKQMLFNPQPIKDAAVLLRRRMYLDSKARFLALMGYVDEVCSLTWRWENVTEFNPQKFDFFVHRWDRLMHEDGFYIVDDARYNGHFATEHLWGERGGHSMIDPVVIDLEDVRREIQGGYVSVA
;
A
#
# COMPACT_ATOMS: atom_id res chain seq x y z
N MET A 1 -24.53 6.54 14.13
CA MET A 1 -23.55 7.59 13.82
C MET A 1 -22.82 7.20 12.55
N GLU A 2 -22.48 8.19 11.74
CA GLU A 2 -21.50 8.08 10.67
C GLU A 2 -20.10 8.25 11.26
N LEU A 3 -19.19 7.34 10.95
CA LEU A 3 -17.79 7.44 11.30
C LEU A 3 -16.99 7.55 10.00
N CYS A 4 -16.13 8.57 9.91
CA CYS A 4 -15.20 8.71 8.80
C CYS A 4 -13.77 8.75 9.33
N MET A 5 -12.87 8.03 8.66
CA MET A 5 -11.43 8.23 8.80
C MET A 5 -10.88 8.69 7.47
N THR A 6 -10.18 9.82 7.48
CA THR A 6 -9.54 10.38 6.29
C THR A 6 -8.04 10.43 6.51
N ILE A 7 -7.28 9.91 5.54
CA ILE A 7 -5.86 10.19 5.44
C ILE A 7 -5.66 11.11 4.26
N THR A 8 -5.03 12.26 4.49
CA THR A 8 -4.64 13.23 3.46
C THR A 8 -3.13 13.32 3.42
N GLY A 9 -2.55 13.25 2.22
CA GLY A 9 -1.11 13.24 2.06
C GLY A 9 -0.73 12.80 0.65
N ARG A 10 0.23 11.89 0.55
CA ARG A 10 0.60 11.25 -0.72
C ARG A 10 -0.04 9.88 -0.82
N CYS A 11 -0.71 9.58 -1.92
CA CYS A 11 -1.09 8.22 -2.26
C CYS A 11 -0.01 7.54 -3.10
N CYS A 12 -0.03 6.23 -3.00
CA CYS A 12 0.77 5.32 -3.79
C CYS A 12 -0.18 4.58 -4.73
N ASP A 13 0.10 4.64 -6.03
CA ASP A 13 -0.52 3.76 -7.03
C ASP A 13 0.57 2.81 -7.50
N LEU A 14 0.82 1.78 -6.69
CA LEU A 14 1.94 0.87 -6.85
C LEU A 14 1.44 -0.53 -7.16
N ALA A 15 1.90 -1.11 -8.26
CA ALA A 15 1.49 -2.43 -8.67
C ALA A 15 2.63 -3.43 -8.55
N LEU A 16 2.33 -4.58 -7.94
CA LEU A 16 3.25 -5.70 -7.77
C LEU A 16 2.81 -6.83 -8.69
N HIS A 17 3.57 -7.10 -9.74
CA HIS A 17 3.17 -8.03 -10.79
C HIS A 17 4.11 -9.21 -10.92
N PRO A 18 3.58 -10.45 -11.01
CA PRO A 18 4.35 -11.59 -11.47
C PRO A 18 4.87 -11.36 -12.89
N VAL A 19 6.18 -11.52 -13.07
CA VAL A 19 6.84 -11.35 -14.37
C VAL A 19 7.71 -12.56 -14.71
N SER A 20 7.93 -12.77 -16.01
CA SER A 20 8.89 -13.78 -16.48
C SER A 20 10.33 -13.35 -16.17
N PHE A 21 11.28 -14.29 -16.26
CA PHE A 21 12.71 -14.00 -16.12
C PHE A 21 13.20 -12.95 -17.14
N SER A 22 12.78 -13.05 -18.40
CA SER A 22 13.18 -12.09 -19.44
C SER A 22 12.63 -10.69 -19.18
N THR A 23 11.39 -10.57 -18.72
CA THR A 23 10.82 -9.28 -18.31
C THR A 23 11.53 -8.72 -17.08
N ALA A 24 11.85 -9.55 -16.09
CA ALA A 24 12.61 -9.16 -14.91
C ALA A 24 14.02 -8.62 -15.27
N GLN A 25 14.73 -9.29 -16.18
CA GLN A 25 16.03 -8.80 -16.68
C GLN A 25 15.87 -7.45 -17.39
N LYS A 26 14.88 -7.34 -18.27
CA LYS A 26 14.61 -6.10 -18.99
C LYS A 26 14.31 -4.92 -18.06
N VAL A 27 13.52 -5.13 -17.01
CA VAL A 27 13.25 -4.10 -16.00
C VAL A 27 14.54 -3.65 -15.31
N ARG A 28 15.43 -4.59 -14.95
CA ARG A 28 16.72 -4.28 -14.32
C ARG A 28 17.67 -3.52 -15.26
N GLU A 29 17.70 -3.92 -16.53
CA GLU A 29 18.57 -3.33 -17.55
C GLU A 29 18.13 -1.92 -17.95
N GLU A 30 16.81 -1.71 -18.15
CA GLU A 30 16.28 -0.43 -18.62
C GLU A 30 16.01 0.57 -17.50
N GLY A 31 15.82 0.11 -16.26
CA GLY A 31 15.44 0.98 -15.12
C GLY A 31 14.20 1.82 -15.46
N ARG A 32 14.23 3.13 -15.20
CA ARG A 32 13.13 4.05 -15.60
C ARG A 32 12.85 4.06 -17.11
N GLY A 33 13.81 3.66 -17.94
CA GLY A 33 13.61 3.53 -19.37
C GLY A 33 12.45 2.59 -19.73
N ILE A 34 12.16 1.60 -18.87
CA ILE A 34 11.08 0.66 -19.08
C ILE A 34 9.76 1.39 -19.31
N TYR A 35 9.50 2.49 -18.59
CA TYR A 35 8.28 3.29 -18.64
C TYR A 35 7.96 3.88 -20.00
N LYS A 36 8.95 3.99 -20.88
CA LYS A 36 8.80 4.50 -22.24
C LYS A 36 8.51 3.41 -23.26
N THR A 37 8.50 2.14 -22.84
CA THR A 37 8.27 1.01 -23.74
C THR A 37 6.78 0.80 -24.01
N LYS A 38 6.44 0.43 -25.26
CA LYS A 38 5.06 0.23 -25.74
C LYS A 38 4.22 -0.73 -24.89
N TYR A 39 4.85 -1.62 -24.14
CA TYR A 39 4.17 -2.65 -23.38
C TYR A 39 3.69 -2.17 -22.01
N LEU A 40 4.11 -0.99 -21.55
CA LEU A 40 3.91 -0.56 -20.17
C LEU A 40 2.45 -0.30 -19.76
N GLU A 41 1.47 -0.46 -20.64
CA GLU A 41 0.07 -0.46 -20.20
C GLU A 41 -0.27 -1.67 -19.31
N TRP A 42 0.53 -2.75 -19.36
CA TRP A 42 0.22 -3.98 -18.61
C TRP A 42 0.27 -3.80 -17.08
N TRP A 43 1.13 -2.94 -16.52
CA TRP A 43 1.21 -2.80 -15.05
C TRP A 43 -0.01 -2.11 -14.45
N ARG A 44 -0.73 -1.30 -15.25
CA ARG A 44 -2.04 -0.74 -14.85
C ARG A 44 -3.22 -1.64 -15.21
N LYS A 45 -3.05 -2.60 -16.13
CA LYS A 45 -4.13 -3.44 -16.66
C LYS A 45 -4.41 -4.72 -15.83
N GLY A 46 -4.09 -4.74 -14.53
CA GLY A 46 -4.28 -5.93 -13.68
C GLY A 46 -4.80 -5.62 -12.27
N ASN A 47 -5.46 -6.60 -11.64
CA ASN A 47 -5.95 -6.55 -10.25
C ASN A 47 -4.84 -6.68 -9.19
N THR A 48 -3.63 -6.24 -9.52
CA THR A 48 -2.42 -6.37 -8.70
C THR A 48 -1.88 -5.02 -8.23
N CYS A 49 -2.57 -3.94 -8.61
CA CYS A 49 -2.39 -2.61 -8.05
C CYS A 49 -2.73 -2.64 -6.56
N THR A 50 -1.80 -2.17 -5.75
CA THR A 50 -2.03 -1.78 -4.37
C THR A 50 -2.03 -0.27 -4.38
N CYS A 51 -3.24 0.27 -4.40
CA CYS A 51 -3.45 1.68 -4.26
C CYS A 51 -3.76 1.96 -2.79
N GLY A 52 -2.92 2.76 -2.15
CA GLY A 52 -3.08 3.06 -0.73
C GLY A 52 -2.50 4.41 -0.37
N MET A 53 -2.76 4.87 0.85
CA MET A 53 -2.22 6.14 1.34
C MET A 53 -0.86 5.92 1.98
N LYS A 54 0.17 6.65 1.52
CA LYS A 54 1.43 6.72 2.24
C LYS A 54 1.18 7.42 3.57
N LEU A 55 1.62 6.82 4.68
CA LEU A 55 1.55 7.42 6.01
C LEU A 55 2.95 7.86 6.44
N GLY A 56 3.24 9.13 6.18
CA GLY A 56 4.50 9.80 6.53
C GLY A 56 4.32 10.93 7.54
N GLU A 57 5.39 11.71 7.76
CA GLU A 57 5.35 12.90 8.61
C GLU A 57 4.50 14.04 8.02
N ASP A 58 4.37 14.07 6.69
CA ASP A 58 3.58 15.04 5.94
C ASP A 58 2.11 14.64 5.79
N SER A 59 1.71 13.51 6.37
CA SER A 59 0.36 12.98 6.27
C SER A 59 -0.51 13.44 7.44
N MET A 60 -1.74 13.82 7.13
CA MET A 60 -2.76 14.19 8.10
C MET A 60 -3.77 13.05 8.25
N VAL A 61 -4.05 12.64 9.49
CA VAL A 61 -5.08 11.65 9.81
C VAL A 61 -6.20 12.33 10.58
N GLU A 62 -7.40 12.29 10.03
CA GLU A 62 -8.60 12.87 10.63
C GLU A 62 -9.64 11.79 10.88
N VAL A 63 -10.29 11.85 12.04
CA VAL A 63 -11.43 10.99 12.35
C VAL A 63 -12.61 11.88 12.71
N THR A 64 -13.77 11.65 12.11
CA THR A 64 -15.00 12.38 12.42
C THR A 64 -16.13 11.43 12.77
N VAL A 65 -16.98 11.84 13.70
CA VAL A 65 -18.23 11.15 14.06
C VAL A 65 -19.38 12.14 13.86
N ASP A 66 -20.31 11.81 12.96
CA ASP A 66 -21.38 12.70 12.51
C ASP A 66 -20.84 14.11 12.14
N GLY A 67 -19.70 14.14 11.43
CA GLY A 67 -19.00 15.38 11.02
C GLY A 67 -18.17 16.08 12.10
N LYS A 68 -18.22 15.64 13.36
CA LYS A 68 -17.43 16.23 14.45
C LYS A 68 -16.07 15.55 14.56
N GLN A 69 -15.00 16.34 14.52
CA GLN A 69 -13.63 15.83 14.68
C GLN A 69 -13.40 15.20 16.06
N MET A 70 -12.78 14.03 16.04
CA MET A 70 -12.43 13.23 17.21
C MET A 70 -10.91 13.20 17.38
N LEU A 71 -10.44 13.15 18.63
CA LEU A 71 -9.04 12.92 18.91
C LEU A 71 -8.66 11.50 18.50
N PHE A 72 -7.60 11.37 17.70
CA PHE A 72 -7.10 10.08 17.24
C PHE A 72 -5.57 10.09 17.23
N ASN A 73 -4.97 9.00 17.74
CA ASN A 73 -3.52 8.78 17.66
C ASN A 73 -3.24 7.89 16.44
N PRO A 74 -2.43 8.30 15.45
CA PRO A 74 -2.13 7.50 14.27
C PRO A 74 -1.10 6.38 14.51
N GLN A 75 -0.46 6.31 15.68
CA GLN A 75 0.54 5.28 15.97
C GLN A 75 0.05 3.83 15.75
N PRO A 76 -1.18 3.44 16.14
CA PRO A 76 -1.71 2.10 15.88
C PRO A 76 -1.76 1.70 14.39
N ILE A 77 -1.85 2.68 13.48
CA ILE A 77 -1.77 2.41 12.03
C ILE A 77 -0.37 1.90 11.68
N LYS A 78 0.68 2.56 12.20
CA LYS A 78 2.08 2.14 12.00
C LYS A 78 2.36 0.80 12.69
N ASP A 79 1.79 0.58 13.87
CA ASP A 79 1.97 -0.67 14.62
C ASP A 79 1.29 -1.87 13.95
N ALA A 80 0.21 -1.63 13.20
CA ALA A 80 -0.48 -2.64 12.38
C ALA A 80 0.30 -3.00 11.11
N ALA A 81 1.38 -2.29 10.80
CA ALA A 81 2.17 -2.55 9.61
C ALA A 81 2.81 -3.93 9.65
N VAL A 82 2.39 -4.77 8.72
CA VAL A 82 3.01 -6.07 8.48
C VAL A 82 4.03 -5.93 7.35
N LEU A 83 5.22 -6.50 7.56
CA LEU A 83 6.13 -6.83 6.46
C LEU A 83 5.36 -7.74 5.49
N LEU A 84 5.39 -7.39 4.20
CA LEU A 84 4.50 -7.86 3.13
C LEU A 84 4.00 -9.30 3.32
N ARG A 85 2.78 -9.46 3.83
CA ARG A 85 2.03 -10.72 3.68
C ARG A 85 1.18 -10.67 2.42
N ARG A 86 1.83 -10.72 1.26
CA ARG A 86 1.17 -11.31 0.08
C ARG A 86 1.48 -12.79 0.06
N ARG A 87 0.92 -13.52 1.02
CA ARG A 87 0.93 -15.01 1.03
C ARG A 87 0.57 -15.56 -0.35
N MET A 88 -0.37 -14.90 -1.04
CA MET A 88 -0.71 -15.22 -2.43
C MET A 88 0.48 -15.33 -3.39
N TYR A 89 1.51 -14.47 -3.30
CA TYR A 89 2.67 -14.55 -4.17
C TYR A 89 3.72 -15.52 -3.65
N LEU A 90 3.93 -15.55 -2.33
CA LEU A 90 4.84 -16.50 -1.70
C LEU A 90 4.42 -17.96 -1.98
N ASP A 91 3.11 -18.22 -1.93
CA ASP A 91 2.50 -19.52 -2.20
C ASP A 91 2.30 -19.79 -3.71
N SER A 92 2.51 -18.78 -4.57
CA SER A 92 2.41 -18.94 -6.02
C SER A 92 3.64 -19.61 -6.62
N LYS A 93 3.55 -20.04 -7.88
CA LYS A 93 4.70 -20.51 -8.66
C LYS A 93 5.53 -19.36 -9.27
N ALA A 94 5.16 -18.11 -9.03
CA ALA A 94 5.93 -16.97 -9.54
C ALA A 94 7.32 -16.96 -8.88
N ARG A 95 8.33 -16.64 -9.69
CA ARG A 95 9.69 -16.41 -9.19
C ARG A 95 10.01 -14.93 -9.08
N PHE A 96 9.59 -14.11 -10.04
CA PHE A 96 9.91 -12.69 -10.03
C PHE A 96 8.65 -11.85 -9.89
N LEU A 97 8.73 -10.81 -9.07
CA LEU A 97 7.77 -9.71 -9.06
C LEU A 97 8.43 -8.44 -9.56
N ALA A 98 7.70 -7.63 -10.33
CA ALA A 98 8.07 -6.27 -10.64
C ALA A 98 7.16 -5.31 -9.85
N LEU A 99 7.76 -4.38 -9.12
CA LEU A 99 7.10 -3.27 -8.46
C LEU A 99 7.27 -2.00 -9.29
N MET A 100 6.16 -1.37 -9.67
CA MET A 100 6.12 -0.22 -10.57
C MET A 100 4.96 0.70 -10.17
N GLY A 101 5.09 2.01 -10.39
CA GLY A 101 3.98 2.95 -10.15
C GLY A 101 4.41 4.33 -9.63
N TYR A 102 3.48 5.00 -8.95
CA TYR A 102 3.64 6.37 -8.41
C TYR A 102 3.63 6.35 -6.88
N VAL A 103 4.36 7.29 -6.25
CA VAL A 103 4.51 7.37 -4.77
C VAL A 103 4.28 8.76 -4.20
N ASP A 104 4.13 9.77 -5.04
CA ASP A 104 4.13 11.18 -4.65
C ASP A 104 2.85 11.91 -5.06
N GLU A 105 1.81 11.18 -5.41
CA GLU A 105 0.53 11.76 -5.82
C GLU A 105 -0.20 12.34 -4.62
N VAL A 106 -0.39 13.66 -4.57
CA VAL A 106 -1.19 14.28 -3.51
C VAL A 106 -2.64 13.80 -3.64
N CYS A 107 -3.20 13.28 -2.56
CA CYS A 107 -4.55 12.72 -2.54
C CYS A 107 -5.09 12.65 -1.11
N SER A 108 -6.35 12.25 -1.00
CA SER A 108 -6.96 11.79 0.24
C SER A 108 -7.73 10.49 0.01
N LEU A 109 -7.81 9.67 1.05
CA LEU A 109 -8.67 8.51 1.10
C LEU A 109 -9.51 8.57 2.37
N THR A 110 -10.83 8.52 2.19
CA THR A 110 -11.79 8.44 3.28
C THR A 110 -12.42 7.05 3.32
N TRP A 111 -12.37 6.44 4.48
CA TRP A 111 -13.17 5.26 4.83
C TRP A 111 -14.39 5.70 5.62
N ARG A 112 -15.59 5.38 5.13
CA ARG A 112 -16.86 5.67 5.83
C ARG A 112 -17.48 4.40 6.40
N TRP A 113 -17.94 4.47 7.64
CA TRP A 113 -18.80 3.46 8.27
C TRP A 113 -20.11 4.08 8.70
N GLU A 114 -21.21 3.43 8.37
CA GLU A 114 -22.55 3.82 8.81
C GLU A 114 -23.01 2.96 9.99
N ASN A 115 -24.01 3.46 10.72
CA ASN A 115 -24.65 2.75 11.83
C ASN A 115 -23.71 2.38 12.99
N VAL A 116 -22.65 3.17 13.23
CA VAL A 116 -21.81 3.04 14.42
C VAL A 116 -22.61 3.44 15.67
N THR A 117 -22.63 2.57 16.68
CA THR A 117 -23.39 2.77 17.93
C THR A 117 -22.61 3.54 18.98
N GLU A 118 -21.29 3.28 19.09
CA GLU A 118 -20.38 3.96 20.00
C GLU A 118 -19.00 4.09 19.33
N PHE A 119 -18.42 5.30 19.39
CA PHE A 119 -17.07 5.54 18.92
C PHE A 119 -16.04 5.10 19.97
N ASN A 120 -15.13 4.23 19.58
CA ASN A 120 -13.96 3.83 20.35
C ASN A 120 -12.78 3.64 19.39
N PRO A 121 -11.71 4.44 19.49
CA PRO A 121 -10.56 4.36 18.58
C PRO A 121 -9.82 3.02 18.65
N GLN A 122 -9.98 2.23 19.72
CA GLN A 122 -9.37 0.91 19.85
C GLN A 122 -10.08 -0.18 19.02
N LYS A 123 -11.21 0.15 18.38
CA LYS A 123 -11.94 -0.77 17.50
C LYS A 123 -11.46 -0.73 16.05
N PHE A 124 -10.48 0.10 15.72
CA PHE A 124 -9.90 0.11 14.39
C PHE A 124 -8.93 -1.07 14.20
N ASP A 125 -9.03 -1.72 13.04
CA ASP A 125 -8.01 -2.61 12.52
C ASP A 125 -7.52 -2.06 11.18
N PHE A 126 -6.20 -2.05 10.96
CA PHE A 126 -5.62 -1.47 9.75
C PHE A 126 -4.89 -2.53 8.93
N PHE A 127 -5.01 -2.41 7.61
CA PHE A 127 -4.27 -3.20 6.64
C PHE A 127 -3.15 -2.31 6.11
N VAL A 128 -1.96 -2.47 6.68
CA VAL A 128 -0.83 -1.60 6.41
C VAL A 128 0.34 -2.41 5.89
N HIS A 129 0.86 -2.00 4.75
CA HIS A 129 2.08 -2.54 4.18
C HIS A 129 3.28 -1.69 4.60
N ARG A 130 4.37 -2.34 4.98
CA ARG A 130 5.65 -1.69 5.22
C ARG A 130 6.62 -2.03 4.09
N TRP A 131 7.08 -1.03 3.33
CA TRP A 131 7.90 -1.22 2.12
C TRP A 131 9.31 -0.63 2.24
N ASP A 132 9.80 -0.40 3.47
CA ASP A 132 11.04 0.33 3.72
C ASP A 132 12.22 -0.18 2.88
N ARG A 133 12.37 -1.51 2.78
CA ARG A 133 13.46 -2.12 2.01
C ARG A 133 13.26 -2.05 0.50
N LEU A 134 12.03 -2.17 0.01
CA LEU A 134 11.74 -2.06 -1.42
C LEU A 134 11.93 -0.64 -1.92
N MET A 135 11.62 0.35 -1.08
CA MET A 135 11.71 1.76 -1.41
C MET A 135 13.02 2.42 -0.97
N HIS A 136 13.87 1.69 -0.22
CA HIS A 136 15.08 2.21 0.41
C HIS A 136 14.83 3.47 1.25
N GLU A 137 13.70 3.50 1.97
CA GLU A 137 13.23 4.62 2.79
C GLU A 137 12.66 4.09 4.11
N ASP A 138 13.20 4.53 5.25
CA ASP A 138 12.70 4.08 6.55
C ASP A 138 11.29 4.63 6.83
N GLY A 139 10.40 3.78 7.35
CA GLY A 139 9.03 4.17 7.67
C GLY A 139 8.12 4.35 6.45
N PHE A 140 8.34 3.60 5.38
CA PHE A 140 7.49 3.60 4.19
C PHE A 140 6.24 2.75 4.44
N TYR A 141 5.23 3.36 5.07
CA TYR A 141 3.94 2.73 5.37
C TYR A 141 2.91 3.07 4.29
N ILE A 142 2.22 2.06 3.77
CA ILE A 142 1.07 2.23 2.86
C ILE A 142 -0.15 1.64 3.54
N VAL A 143 -1.14 2.49 3.82
CA VAL A 143 -2.45 2.08 4.34
C VAL A 143 -3.32 1.67 3.15
N ASP A 144 -3.59 0.38 3.05
CA ASP A 144 -4.40 -0.24 1.99
C ASP A 144 -5.89 -0.18 2.35
N ASP A 145 -6.22 -0.59 3.58
CA ASP A 145 -7.61 -0.62 4.03
C ASP A 145 -7.73 -0.47 5.55
N ALA A 146 -8.95 -0.23 6.03
CA ALA A 146 -9.29 -0.15 7.44
C ALA A 146 -10.61 -0.88 7.74
N ARG A 147 -10.70 -1.44 8.94
CA ARG A 147 -11.95 -1.93 9.52
C ARG A 147 -12.24 -1.20 10.80
N TYR A 148 -13.51 -1.16 11.16
CA TYR A 148 -13.98 -0.69 12.44
C TYR A 148 -14.88 -1.75 13.06
N ASN A 149 -14.55 -2.17 14.29
CA ASN A 149 -15.26 -3.20 15.04
C ASN A 149 -15.42 -4.51 14.22
N GLY A 150 -14.38 -4.90 13.49
CA GLY A 150 -14.38 -6.11 12.64
C GLY A 150 -15.04 -5.95 11.26
N HIS A 151 -15.61 -4.80 10.93
CA HIS A 151 -16.30 -4.56 9.66
C HIS A 151 -15.52 -3.61 8.75
N PHE A 152 -15.47 -3.95 7.45
CA PHE A 152 -14.94 -3.04 6.43
C PHE A 152 -15.81 -1.78 6.31
N ALA A 153 -15.20 -0.72 5.78
CA ALA A 153 -15.92 0.50 5.43
C ALA A 153 -17.07 0.20 4.46
N THR A 154 -18.17 0.92 4.61
CA THR A 154 -19.30 0.86 3.67
C THR A 154 -18.96 1.58 2.37
N GLU A 155 -18.07 2.56 2.41
CA GLU A 155 -17.59 3.30 1.25
C GLU A 155 -16.13 3.73 1.40
N HIS A 156 -15.42 3.75 0.26
CA HIS A 156 -14.08 4.32 0.10
C HIS A 156 -14.16 5.48 -0.88
N LEU A 157 -13.83 6.69 -0.42
CA LEU A 157 -13.85 7.90 -1.24
C LEU A 157 -12.42 8.37 -1.48
N TRP A 158 -12.00 8.33 -2.74
CA TRP A 158 -10.73 8.92 -3.16
C TRP A 158 -10.93 10.38 -3.53
N GLY A 159 -10.06 11.24 -3.02
CA GLY A 159 -9.94 12.61 -3.48
C GLY A 159 -9.40 12.69 -4.91
N GLU A 160 -9.32 13.91 -5.45
CA GLU A 160 -8.71 14.13 -6.76
C GLU A 160 -7.26 13.65 -6.78
N ARG A 161 -6.87 13.10 -7.93
CA ARG A 161 -5.59 12.44 -8.18
C ARG A 161 -4.88 13.19 -9.32
N GLY A 162 -3.65 13.64 -9.08
CA GLY A 162 -2.87 14.46 -10.03
C GLY A 162 -1.38 14.11 -10.08
N GLY A 163 -0.99 12.87 -9.83
CA GLY A 163 0.41 12.44 -9.73
C GLY A 163 1.10 12.27 -11.09
N HIS A 164 2.40 12.58 -11.13
CA HIS A 164 3.20 12.59 -12.37
C HIS A 164 4.52 11.78 -12.30
N SER A 165 5.04 11.43 -11.12
CA SER A 165 6.39 10.85 -10.99
C SER A 165 6.38 9.34 -10.76
N MET A 166 6.96 8.59 -11.71
CA MET A 166 7.17 7.14 -11.56
C MET A 166 8.38 6.84 -10.67
N ILE A 167 8.28 5.81 -9.83
CA ILE A 167 9.41 5.27 -9.06
C ILE A 167 10.45 4.62 -9.96
N ASP A 168 11.66 4.42 -9.48
CA ASP A 168 12.56 3.43 -10.07
C ASP A 168 11.93 2.02 -9.92
N PRO A 169 11.75 1.26 -11.01
CA PRO A 169 11.08 -0.04 -10.92
C PRO A 169 11.97 -1.04 -10.17
N VAL A 170 11.36 -1.83 -9.30
CA VAL A 170 12.07 -2.79 -8.45
C VAL A 170 11.71 -4.21 -8.86
N VAL A 171 12.70 -5.10 -8.93
CA VAL A 171 12.48 -6.53 -9.20
C VAL A 171 12.82 -7.36 -7.97
N ILE A 172 11.84 -8.11 -7.49
CA ILE A 172 11.94 -8.99 -6.32
C ILE A 172 12.08 -10.43 -6.82
N ASP A 173 13.09 -11.18 -6.34
CA ASP A 173 13.16 -12.64 -6.50
C ASP A 173 12.50 -13.30 -5.28
N LEU A 174 11.34 -13.92 -5.51
CA LEU A 174 10.55 -14.60 -4.49
C LEU A 174 11.25 -15.83 -3.92
N GLU A 175 12.21 -16.44 -4.63
CA GLU A 175 13.00 -17.53 -4.05
C GLU A 175 13.89 -17.04 -2.91
N ASP A 176 14.46 -15.84 -3.04
CA ASP A 176 15.27 -15.24 -1.98
C ASP A 176 14.37 -14.92 -0.77
N VAL A 177 13.21 -14.32 -1.00
CA VAL A 177 12.22 -14.03 0.05
C VAL A 177 11.73 -15.31 0.74
N ARG A 178 11.43 -16.38 -0.02
CA ARG A 178 11.02 -17.68 0.54
C ARG A 178 12.11 -18.29 1.43
N ARG A 179 13.38 -18.23 1.01
CA ARG A 179 14.51 -18.73 1.80
C ARG A 179 14.69 -17.96 3.09
N GLU A 180 14.55 -16.64 3.04
CA GLU A 180 14.65 -15.78 4.23
C GLU A 180 13.59 -16.16 5.28
N ILE A 181 12.33 -16.33 4.84
CA ILE A 181 11.22 -16.74 5.72
C ILE A 181 11.50 -18.12 6.34
N GLN A 182 11.96 -19.10 5.55
CA GLN A 182 12.27 -20.44 6.03
C GLN A 182 13.46 -20.46 7.00
N GLY A 183 14.42 -19.55 6.83
CA GLY A 183 15.59 -19.41 7.69
C GLY A 183 15.31 -18.76 9.06
N GLY A 184 14.05 -18.42 9.37
CA GLY A 184 13.69 -17.76 10.63
C GLY A 184 14.12 -16.29 10.71
N TYR A 185 14.65 -15.74 9.62
CA TYR A 185 14.87 -14.32 9.50
C TYR A 185 13.51 -13.67 9.22
N VAL A 186 12.82 -13.22 10.28
CA VAL A 186 11.59 -12.38 10.18
C VAL A 186 11.96 -10.93 9.79
N SER A 187 12.97 -10.81 8.95
CA SER A 187 13.43 -9.60 8.31
C SER A 187 13.76 -10.04 6.88
N VAL A 188 13.02 -9.74 5.81
CA VAL A 188 12.05 -8.67 5.52
C VAL A 188 11.42 -8.95 4.14
N ALA A 189 10.28 -8.34 3.83
CA ALA A 189 10.04 -7.63 2.56
C ALA A 189 9.02 -6.53 2.83
#